data_AF-A0A502CMA1-F1
#
_entry.id   AF-A0A502CMA1-F1
#
_cell.length_a   1.000
_cell.length_b   1.000
_cell.length_c   1.000
_cell.angle_alpha   90.00
_cell.angle_beta   90.00
_cell.angle_gamma   90.00
#
_symmetry.space_group_name_H-M   'P 1'
#
loop_
_entity.id
_entity.type
_entity.pdbx_description
1 polymer ?
#
loop_
_entity_poly.entity_id
_entity_poly.type
_entity_poly.pdbx_seq_one_letter_code
_entity_poly.pdbx_strand_id
1 'polypeptide(L)'
;MPAGLNCGPNPSKCGYPDATNTGLSGPVSPGPCPTNGNVDNAVIQNLDLVDCSFTITGKNVTVKNVRMRITATDRWALGIQGAGYAKISNVDIAGKDAGSGSVQYAIFEMGSGPTTIDKVNLSNCMDCIVGEGTVITNSYIHDMAHISGAHDDGLMCNSECGITYRHNTVYNKWTSTAAIALFADFGTPRNSVVDDNLIAGGGYMVYLGGNNATGIKFTNNRFSRHLYPAGTNGGPGGGYWGTSTEWSPANSGNAWTGNVWDDTGAVAK
;
A
#
# COMPACT_ATOMS: atom_id res chain seq x y z
N MET A 1 -5.01 -13.23 14.82
CA MET A 1 -5.98 -12.13 14.93
C MET A 1 -5.50 -11.19 16.03
N PRO A 2 -5.03 -9.98 15.68
CA PRO A 2 -4.85 -8.89 16.64
C PRO A 2 -6.10 -8.65 17.50
N ALA A 3 -5.90 -8.24 18.76
CA ALA A 3 -6.94 -8.17 19.79
C ALA A 3 -7.74 -6.86 19.72
N GLY A 4 -9.04 -6.90 20.05
CA GLY A 4 -9.88 -5.72 20.21
C GLY A 4 -10.82 -5.41 19.03
N LEU A 5 -11.71 -4.43 19.24
CA LEU A 5 -12.57 -3.80 18.25
C LEU A 5 -12.17 -2.31 18.15
N ASN A 6 -12.57 -1.65 17.07
CA ASN A 6 -12.30 -0.23 16.84
C ASN A 6 -10.79 0.10 16.78
N CYS A 7 -10.05 -0.70 16.04
CA CYS A 7 -8.64 -0.50 15.75
C CYS A 7 -8.40 0.67 14.79
N GLY A 8 -9.39 1.04 13.96
CA GLY A 8 -9.28 2.11 12.96
C GLY A 8 -8.66 3.44 13.45
N PRO A 9 -9.18 4.06 14.52
CA PRO A 9 -8.65 5.32 15.02
C PRO A 9 -7.27 5.21 15.70
N ASN A 10 -6.86 4.00 16.10
CA ASN A 10 -5.59 3.76 16.77
C ASN A 10 -5.12 2.31 16.50
N PRO A 11 -4.47 2.06 15.35
CA PRO A 11 -4.11 0.72 14.91
C PRO A 11 -3.20 -0.03 15.89
N SER A 12 -2.19 0.65 16.44
CA SER A 12 -1.20 0.04 17.34
C SER A 12 -1.81 -0.50 18.63
N LYS A 13 -2.93 0.05 19.11
CA LYS A 13 -3.66 -0.53 20.27
C LYS A 13 -4.15 -1.95 20.03
N CYS A 14 -4.43 -2.30 18.79
CA CYS A 14 -4.79 -3.66 18.41
C CYS A 14 -3.59 -4.48 17.92
N GLY A 15 -2.43 -3.85 17.73
CA GLY A 15 -1.24 -4.46 17.16
C GLY A 15 -1.10 -4.31 15.66
N TYR A 16 -1.92 -3.48 15.00
CA TYR A 16 -1.74 -3.14 13.59
C TYR A 16 -0.68 -2.04 13.39
N PRO A 17 -0.14 -1.91 12.17
CA PRO A 17 0.77 -0.82 11.84
C PRO A 17 0.16 0.58 12.00
N ASP A 18 0.91 1.49 12.62
CA ASP A 18 0.70 2.93 12.53
C ASP A 18 2.05 3.67 12.66
N ALA A 19 2.03 4.98 12.80
CA ALA A 19 3.24 5.79 12.92
C ALA A 19 4.12 5.48 14.14
N THR A 20 3.63 4.73 15.13
CA THR A 20 4.41 4.36 16.33
C THR A 20 5.31 3.13 16.12
N ASN A 21 5.02 2.32 15.10
CA ASN A 21 5.69 1.03 14.87
C ASN A 21 6.11 0.79 13.40
N THR A 22 5.89 1.76 12.53
CA THR A 22 6.38 1.80 11.15
C THR A 22 7.26 3.01 10.89
N GLY A 23 7.91 3.02 9.72
CA GLY A 23 8.77 4.12 9.34
C GLY A 23 10.15 4.00 9.92
N LEU A 24 10.80 5.11 10.25
CA LEU A 24 12.18 5.09 10.75
C LEU A 24 12.38 4.21 11.99
N SER A 25 13.48 3.46 11.97
CA SER A 25 13.93 2.59 13.07
C SER A 25 15.03 3.22 13.93
N GLY A 26 15.48 4.43 13.58
CA GLY A 26 16.56 5.14 14.26
C GLY A 26 16.86 6.50 13.63
N PRO A 27 17.92 7.18 14.08
CA PRO A 27 18.29 8.48 13.53
C PRO A 27 18.67 8.38 12.04
N VAL A 28 18.36 9.44 11.31
CA VAL A 28 18.75 9.65 9.90
C VAL A 28 19.54 10.95 9.80
N SER A 29 20.41 11.05 8.79
CA SER A 29 21.19 12.26 8.53
C SER A 29 21.02 12.71 7.08
N PRO A 30 21.07 14.03 6.81
CA PRO A 30 21.10 14.52 5.43
C PRO A 30 22.23 13.86 4.65
N GLY A 31 21.95 13.48 3.41
CA GLY A 31 22.93 12.89 2.51
C GLY A 31 22.63 13.17 1.04
N PRO A 32 23.57 12.86 0.13
CA PRO A 32 23.35 13.03 -1.30
C PRO A 32 22.27 12.07 -1.78
N CYS A 33 21.58 12.48 -2.85
CA CYS A 33 20.65 11.58 -3.53
C CYS A 33 21.41 10.34 -4.04
N PRO A 34 20.97 9.10 -3.75
CA PRO A 34 21.71 7.90 -4.08
C PRO A 34 21.97 7.76 -5.58
N THR A 35 23.23 7.57 -5.97
CA THR A 35 23.64 7.28 -7.35
C THR A 35 23.98 5.80 -7.57
N ASN A 36 24.04 5.01 -6.49
CA ASN A 36 24.41 3.60 -6.49
C ASN A 36 23.20 2.64 -6.58
N GLY A 37 22.00 3.13 -6.91
CA GLY A 37 20.82 2.29 -7.13
C GLY A 37 20.99 1.30 -8.30
N ASN A 38 21.98 1.52 -9.17
CA ASN A 38 22.37 0.64 -10.28
C ASN A 38 23.42 -0.41 -9.90
N VAL A 39 23.90 -0.43 -8.66
CA VAL A 39 24.94 -1.35 -8.21
C VAL A 39 24.30 -2.51 -7.46
N ASP A 40 24.57 -3.74 -7.93
CA ASP A 40 24.11 -4.96 -7.25
C ASP A 40 24.61 -4.99 -5.80
N ASN A 41 23.73 -5.41 -4.88
CA ASN A 41 24.00 -5.47 -3.43
C ASN A 41 24.30 -4.12 -2.76
N ALA A 42 24.00 -2.99 -3.42
CA ALA A 42 24.13 -1.68 -2.79
C ALA A 42 23.28 -1.58 -1.51
N VAL A 43 23.76 -0.79 -0.56
CA VAL A 43 23.05 -0.47 0.68
C VAL A 43 22.86 1.04 0.75
N ILE A 44 21.60 1.45 0.85
CA ILE A 44 21.16 2.83 1.01
C ILE A 44 20.46 2.92 2.37
N GLN A 45 21.09 3.55 3.35
CA GLN A 45 20.59 3.53 4.71
C GLN A 45 20.91 4.76 5.55
N ASN A 46 20.05 5.03 6.55
CA ASN A 46 20.20 6.12 7.52
C ASN A 46 20.24 7.52 6.91
N LEU A 47 19.49 7.74 5.84
CA LEU A 47 19.48 9.00 5.07
C LEU A 47 18.17 9.78 5.26
N ASP A 48 18.28 11.10 5.36
CA ASP A 48 17.19 12.06 5.21
C ASP A 48 17.36 12.76 3.85
N LEU A 49 16.45 12.47 2.92
CA LEU A 49 16.51 12.87 1.53
C LEU A 49 15.38 13.87 1.24
N VAL A 50 15.74 15.04 0.72
CA VAL A 50 14.78 16.09 0.34
C VAL A 50 14.87 16.32 -1.16
N ASP A 51 13.73 16.32 -1.83
CA ASP A 51 13.61 16.49 -3.29
C ASP A 51 14.50 15.56 -4.11
N CYS A 52 14.70 14.35 -3.59
CA CYS A 52 15.50 13.31 -4.21
C CYS A 52 14.61 12.13 -4.62
N SER A 53 14.46 11.95 -5.93
CA SER A 53 13.87 10.76 -6.54
C SER A 53 15.01 9.91 -7.12
N PHE A 54 14.97 8.60 -6.91
CA PHE A 54 15.95 7.70 -7.50
C PHE A 54 15.35 6.34 -7.87
N THR A 55 16.05 5.64 -8.74
CA THR A 55 15.65 4.34 -9.27
C THR A 55 16.68 3.27 -8.95
N ILE A 56 16.21 2.11 -8.54
CA ILE A 56 16.98 0.89 -8.35
C ILE A 56 16.93 0.08 -9.65
N THR A 57 18.10 -0.13 -10.26
CA THR A 57 18.28 -1.04 -11.40
C THR A 57 19.24 -2.20 -11.08
N GLY A 58 19.97 -2.10 -9.97
CA GLY A 58 20.79 -3.17 -9.42
C GLY A 58 19.94 -4.23 -8.69
N LYS A 59 20.49 -5.43 -8.57
CA LYS A 59 19.87 -6.58 -7.91
C LYS A 59 20.18 -6.59 -6.42
N ASN A 60 19.23 -7.05 -5.61
CA ASN A 60 19.39 -7.24 -4.16
C ASN A 60 19.85 -5.95 -3.44
N VAL A 61 19.34 -4.79 -3.86
CA VAL A 61 19.63 -3.51 -3.20
C VAL A 61 18.88 -3.45 -1.87
N THR A 62 19.54 -2.98 -0.81
CA THR A 62 18.91 -2.75 0.49
C THR A 62 18.63 -1.26 0.66
N VAL A 63 17.37 -0.90 0.91
CA VAL A 63 16.97 0.44 1.36
C VAL A 63 16.45 0.32 2.78
N LYS A 64 17.13 0.94 3.75
CA LYS A 64 16.79 0.76 5.16
C LYS A 64 16.90 2.04 5.98
N ASN A 65 15.88 2.35 6.78
CA ASN A 65 15.94 3.53 7.66
C ASN A 65 16.20 4.81 6.87
N VAL A 66 15.35 5.06 5.87
CA VAL A 66 15.47 6.22 4.97
C VAL A 66 14.22 7.07 5.10
N ARG A 67 14.39 8.39 5.17
CA ARG A 67 13.31 9.36 5.06
C ARG A 67 13.40 10.08 3.73
N MET A 68 12.29 10.18 3.02
CA MET A 68 12.17 10.93 1.77
C MET A 68 11.06 11.95 1.89
N ARG A 69 11.36 13.23 1.66
CA ARG A 69 10.38 14.33 1.55
C ARG A 69 10.51 14.96 0.18
N ILE A 70 9.52 14.76 -0.68
CA ILE A 70 9.67 15.06 -2.11
C ILE A 70 8.38 15.57 -2.71
N THR A 71 8.51 16.44 -3.73
CA THR A 71 7.43 16.72 -4.68
C THR A 71 7.71 15.99 -5.99
N ALA A 72 6.77 15.12 -6.39
CA ALA A 72 6.88 14.21 -7.52
C ALA A 72 5.48 13.84 -8.03
N THR A 73 4.69 14.84 -8.40
CA THR A 73 3.25 14.71 -8.69
C THR A 73 2.91 13.86 -9.92
N ASP A 74 3.89 13.54 -10.76
CA ASP A 74 3.75 12.76 -12.00
C ASP A 74 4.78 11.62 -12.10
N ARG A 75 5.42 11.26 -10.98
CA ARG A 75 6.51 10.27 -10.92
C ARG A 75 6.66 9.62 -9.56
N TRP A 76 7.69 8.79 -9.40
CA TRP A 76 7.99 8.11 -8.15
C TRP A 76 8.99 8.85 -7.26
N ALA A 77 8.91 8.60 -5.94
CA ALA A 77 10.02 8.86 -5.03
C ALA A 77 11.09 7.76 -5.16
N LEU A 78 10.69 6.50 -4.97
CA LEU A 78 11.56 5.33 -5.12
C LEU A 78 11.04 4.42 -6.23
N GLY A 79 11.81 4.30 -7.31
CA GLY A 79 11.49 3.41 -8.43
C GLY A 79 12.36 2.17 -8.40
N ILE A 80 11.85 1.06 -8.91
CA ILE A 80 12.63 -0.16 -9.15
C ILE A 80 12.30 -0.62 -10.58
N GLN A 81 13.33 -0.95 -11.37
CA GLN A 81 13.19 -1.15 -12.81
C GLN A 81 14.10 -2.25 -13.38
N GLY A 82 13.68 -2.81 -14.52
CA GLY A 82 14.48 -3.73 -15.31
C GLY A 82 14.77 -5.03 -14.58
N ALA A 83 16.04 -5.37 -14.42
CA ALA A 83 16.46 -6.56 -13.67
C ALA A 83 16.59 -6.30 -12.16
N GLY A 84 16.34 -5.07 -11.70
CA GLY A 84 16.50 -4.66 -10.31
C GLY A 84 15.45 -5.27 -9.39
N TYR A 85 15.81 -5.40 -8.12
CA TYR A 85 14.90 -5.76 -7.03
C TYR A 85 15.52 -5.38 -5.69
N ALA A 86 14.66 -5.14 -4.69
CA ALA A 86 15.09 -4.54 -3.44
C ALA A 86 14.49 -5.17 -2.18
N LYS A 87 15.21 -4.97 -1.07
CA LYS A 87 14.68 -5.13 0.29
C LYS A 87 14.53 -3.73 0.88
N ILE A 88 13.30 -3.29 1.04
CA ILE A 88 12.93 -1.96 1.52
C ILE A 88 12.37 -2.13 2.93
N SER A 89 12.96 -1.48 3.92
CA SER A 89 12.46 -1.60 5.30
C SER A 89 12.64 -0.35 6.15
N ASN A 90 11.67 -0.07 7.02
CA ASN A 90 11.73 1.06 7.95
C ASN A 90 11.93 2.40 7.21
N VAL A 91 11.10 2.67 6.21
CA VAL A 91 11.23 3.86 5.33
C VAL A 91 10.04 4.78 5.53
N ASP A 92 10.31 6.07 5.68
CA ASP A 92 9.32 7.15 5.59
C ASP A 92 9.38 7.74 4.19
N ILE A 93 8.26 7.81 3.47
CA ILE A 93 8.15 8.62 2.25
C ILE A 93 6.92 9.50 2.35
N ALA A 94 7.10 10.80 2.17
CA ALA A 94 6.00 11.74 2.13
C ALA A 94 6.13 12.76 1.00
N GLY A 95 5.00 13.04 0.35
CA GLY A 95 4.78 14.32 -0.30
C GLY A 95 4.95 15.47 0.69
N LYS A 96 5.39 16.65 0.22
CA LYS A 96 5.49 17.86 1.07
C LYS A 96 4.12 18.32 1.58
N ASP A 97 3.07 18.08 0.80
CA ASP A 97 1.68 18.30 1.14
C ASP A 97 0.77 17.35 0.32
N ALA A 98 -0.52 17.36 0.60
CA ALA A 98 -1.52 16.50 -0.06
C ALA A 98 -2.05 17.04 -1.41
N GLY A 99 -1.53 18.17 -1.90
CA GLY A 99 -1.91 18.81 -3.15
C GLY A 99 -0.73 18.83 -4.14
N SER A 100 -0.34 20.01 -4.63
CA SER A 100 0.73 20.16 -5.62
C SER A 100 2.12 19.77 -5.12
N GLY A 101 2.31 19.63 -3.80
CA GLY A 101 3.55 19.16 -3.20
C GLY A 101 3.61 17.64 -3.01
N SER A 102 2.61 16.90 -3.46
CA SER A 102 2.49 15.44 -3.28
C SER A 102 3.49 14.62 -4.10
N VAL A 103 3.44 13.31 -3.90
CA VAL A 103 4.11 12.32 -4.74
C VAL A 103 3.05 11.41 -5.38
N GLN A 104 3.18 11.09 -6.67
CA GLN A 104 2.28 10.13 -7.29
C GLN A 104 2.55 8.73 -6.72
N TYR A 105 3.74 8.21 -6.97
CA TYR A 105 4.15 6.89 -6.49
C TYR A 105 5.19 7.02 -5.39
N ALA A 106 4.85 6.69 -4.14
CA ALA A 106 5.90 6.66 -3.11
C ALA A 106 6.91 5.53 -3.43
N ILE A 107 6.42 4.35 -3.81
CA ILE A 107 7.24 3.25 -4.33
C ILE A 107 6.60 2.74 -5.62
N PHE A 108 7.36 2.71 -6.72
CA PHE A 108 6.92 2.11 -7.98
C PHE A 108 7.83 0.96 -8.39
N GLU A 109 7.32 -0.26 -8.29
CA GLU A 109 8.01 -1.48 -8.68
C GLU A 109 7.63 -1.93 -10.10
N MET A 110 8.59 -1.79 -11.02
CA MET A 110 8.54 -2.26 -12.42
C MET A 110 9.72 -3.20 -12.75
N GLY A 111 10.44 -3.64 -11.73
CA GLY A 111 11.48 -4.64 -11.78
C GLY A 111 10.93 -6.05 -11.96
N SER A 112 11.77 -6.93 -12.49
CA SER A 112 11.45 -8.33 -12.74
C SER A 112 11.84 -9.27 -11.60
N GLY A 113 12.52 -8.77 -10.57
CA GLY A 113 12.96 -9.56 -9.43
C GLY A 113 12.06 -9.42 -8.20
N PRO A 114 12.30 -10.24 -7.15
CA PRO A 114 11.46 -10.24 -5.96
C PRO A 114 11.78 -9.04 -5.07
N THR A 115 10.84 -8.11 -4.94
CA THR A 115 10.94 -6.97 -4.02
C THR A 115 10.11 -7.19 -2.76
N THR A 116 10.72 -6.96 -1.60
CA THR A 116 10.07 -7.03 -0.28
C THR A 116 10.06 -5.65 0.38
N ILE A 117 8.91 -5.24 0.90
CA ILE A 117 8.68 -3.95 1.54
C ILE A 117 8.12 -4.23 2.94
N ASP A 118 8.80 -3.75 3.98
CA ASP A 118 8.42 -4.00 5.38
C ASP A 118 8.46 -2.72 6.23
N LYS A 119 7.44 -2.49 7.06
CA LYS A 119 7.42 -1.36 8.01
C LYS A 119 7.65 0.00 7.35
N VAL A 120 7.07 0.23 6.18
CA VAL A 120 7.09 1.58 5.58
C VAL A 120 5.98 2.43 6.16
N ASN A 121 6.22 3.74 6.22
CA ASN A 121 5.25 4.75 6.60
C ASN A 121 5.12 5.75 5.43
N LEU A 122 4.00 5.68 4.72
CA LEU A 122 3.77 6.44 3.50
C LEU A 122 2.60 7.41 3.67
N SER A 123 2.81 8.66 3.31
CA SER A 123 1.78 9.70 3.35
C SER A 123 1.90 10.71 2.22
N ASN A 124 0.84 11.48 1.99
CA ASN A 124 0.79 12.47 0.90
C ASN A 124 1.17 11.88 -0.47
N CYS A 125 0.82 10.62 -0.68
CA CYS A 125 0.96 9.88 -1.93
C CYS A 125 -0.41 9.60 -2.54
N MET A 126 -0.50 9.58 -3.87
CA MET A 126 -1.75 9.24 -4.59
C MET A 126 -1.82 7.73 -4.80
N ASP A 127 -0.94 7.18 -5.63
CA ASP A 127 -0.77 5.74 -5.85
C ASP A 127 0.42 5.22 -5.04
N CYS A 128 0.26 5.11 -3.72
CA CYS A 128 1.38 5.02 -2.78
C CYS A 128 2.36 3.89 -3.10
N ILE A 129 1.89 2.65 -3.27
CA ILE A 129 2.72 1.55 -3.77
C ILE A 129 2.05 0.90 -4.97
N VAL A 130 2.78 0.85 -6.08
CA VAL A 130 2.38 0.12 -7.28
C VAL A 130 3.42 -0.94 -7.58
N GLY A 131 3.00 -2.19 -7.77
CA GLY A 131 3.94 -3.25 -8.14
C GLY A 131 3.32 -4.62 -8.35
N GLU A 132 4.08 -5.45 -9.04
CA GLU A 132 3.76 -6.83 -9.38
C GLU A 132 4.71 -7.78 -8.64
N GLY A 133 4.25 -8.96 -8.21
CA GLY A 133 5.12 -9.92 -7.50
C GLY A 133 5.74 -9.43 -6.18
N THR A 134 5.21 -8.36 -5.59
CA THR A 134 5.75 -7.74 -4.37
C THR A 134 5.22 -8.40 -3.10
N VAL A 135 6.05 -8.37 -2.06
CA VAL A 135 5.64 -8.74 -0.70
C VAL A 135 5.68 -7.48 0.17
N ILE A 136 4.52 -7.06 0.67
CA ILE A 136 4.36 -5.84 1.48
C ILE A 136 3.80 -6.24 2.84
N THR A 137 4.56 -5.97 3.90
CA THR A 137 4.19 -6.36 5.26
C THR A 137 4.35 -5.25 6.28
N ASN A 138 3.53 -5.31 7.34
CA ASN A 138 3.69 -4.48 8.54
C ASN A 138 3.76 -2.98 8.25
N SER A 139 3.15 -2.51 7.15
CA SER A 139 3.33 -1.15 6.63
C SER A 139 2.09 -0.29 6.85
N TYR A 140 2.30 1.02 6.94
CA TYR A 140 1.27 2.02 7.18
C TYR A 140 1.20 3.00 6.02
N ILE A 141 0.04 3.04 5.37
CA ILE A 141 -0.27 3.96 4.28
C ILE A 141 -1.45 4.80 4.73
N HIS A 142 -1.26 6.11 4.81
CA HIS A 142 -2.25 7.02 5.40
C HIS A 142 -2.12 8.43 4.84
N ASP A 143 -3.07 9.31 5.18
CA ASP A 143 -3.05 10.72 4.78
C ASP A 143 -2.71 10.91 3.29
N MET A 144 -3.31 10.07 2.44
CA MET A 144 -3.07 10.07 1.00
C MET A 144 -3.33 11.45 0.39
N ALA A 145 -2.59 11.78 -0.66
CA ALA A 145 -2.80 12.98 -1.46
C ALA A 145 -3.92 12.75 -2.49
N HIS A 146 -4.42 13.85 -3.06
CA HIS A 146 -5.27 13.80 -4.23
C HIS A 146 -5.00 15.03 -5.11
N ILE A 147 -4.78 14.80 -6.39
CA ILE A 147 -4.77 15.84 -7.41
C ILE A 147 -5.89 15.50 -8.40
N SER A 148 -6.61 16.53 -8.86
CA SER A 148 -7.72 16.37 -9.80
C SER A 148 -7.34 15.48 -10.99
N GLY A 149 -8.07 14.39 -11.18
CA GLY A 149 -7.86 13.43 -12.26
C GLY A 149 -6.90 12.28 -11.93
N ALA A 150 -6.30 12.26 -10.74
CA ALA A 150 -5.53 11.13 -10.26
C ALA A 150 -6.44 9.98 -9.81
N HIS A 151 -5.92 8.76 -9.93
CA HIS A 151 -6.35 7.66 -9.06
C HIS A 151 -5.63 7.82 -7.72
N ASP A 152 -6.28 7.37 -6.65
CA ASP A 152 -5.66 7.35 -5.33
C ASP A 152 -5.77 5.91 -4.81
N ASP A 153 -4.71 5.14 -4.94
CA ASP A 153 -4.65 3.75 -4.48
C ASP A 153 -3.54 3.55 -3.44
N GLY A 154 -3.91 3.00 -2.28
CA GLY A 154 -2.95 2.77 -1.19
C GLY A 154 -1.93 1.70 -1.57
N LEU A 155 -2.41 0.52 -1.93
CA LEU A 155 -1.61 -0.58 -2.48
C LEU A 155 -2.25 -1.06 -3.79
N MET A 156 -1.48 -1.07 -4.88
CA MET A 156 -1.97 -1.42 -6.21
C MET A 156 -1.09 -2.46 -6.91
N CYS A 157 -1.74 -3.43 -7.55
CA CYS A 157 -1.21 -4.11 -8.76
C CYS A 157 -2.25 -3.93 -9.88
N ASN A 158 -1.82 -3.88 -11.14
CA ASN A 158 -2.69 -3.57 -12.27
C ASN A 158 -2.50 -4.48 -13.49
N SER A 159 -1.78 -5.60 -13.31
CA SER A 159 -1.63 -6.64 -14.33
C SER A 159 -1.91 -8.05 -13.77
N GLU A 160 -0.92 -8.94 -13.72
CA GLU A 160 -1.09 -10.34 -13.29
C GLU A 160 -1.03 -10.53 -11.77
N CYS A 161 -0.55 -9.53 -11.04
CA CYS A 161 -0.31 -9.49 -9.61
C CYS A 161 0.72 -10.54 -9.13
N GLY A 162 0.29 -11.57 -8.40
CA GLY A 162 1.21 -12.48 -7.69
C GLY A 162 1.77 -11.88 -6.40
N ILE A 163 1.01 -11.00 -5.74
CA ILE A 163 1.45 -10.22 -4.58
C ILE A 163 1.19 -10.93 -3.25
N THR A 164 1.83 -10.45 -2.19
CA THR A 164 1.45 -10.73 -0.81
C THR A 164 1.38 -9.45 -0.01
N TYR A 165 0.18 -9.01 0.34
CA TYR A 165 -0.07 -7.87 1.22
C TYR A 165 -0.56 -8.39 2.55
N ARG A 166 0.29 -8.33 3.58
CA ARG A 166 -0.04 -8.91 4.89
C ARG A 166 0.22 -7.97 6.06
N HIS A 167 -0.73 -7.90 6.98
CA HIS A 167 -0.54 -7.15 8.23
C HIS A 167 -0.21 -5.68 8.01
N ASN A 168 -0.84 -5.04 7.02
CA ASN A 168 -0.69 -3.61 6.76
C ASN A 168 -1.89 -2.83 7.30
N THR A 169 -1.70 -1.53 7.53
CA THR A 169 -2.79 -0.57 7.71
C THR A 169 -2.84 0.35 6.49
N VAL A 170 -3.98 0.40 5.80
CA VAL A 170 -4.11 1.12 4.53
C VAL A 170 -5.35 1.99 4.54
N TYR A 171 -5.15 3.30 4.56
CA TYR A 171 -6.18 4.33 4.72
C TYR A 171 -6.22 5.28 3.54
N ASN A 172 -7.31 5.22 2.79
CA ASN A 172 -7.60 6.14 1.69
C ASN A 172 -8.77 7.08 2.03
N LYS A 173 -8.51 8.32 2.42
CA LYS A 173 -9.58 9.27 2.77
C LYS A 173 -10.39 9.82 1.59
N TRP A 174 -10.01 9.47 0.36
CA TRP A 174 -10.64 9.96 -0.85
C TRP A 174 -11.69 9.00 -1.38
N THR A 175 -12.62 9.54 -2.17
CA THR A 175 -13.71 8.77 -2.80
C THR A 175 -13.27 8.07 -4.09
N SER A 176 -11.99 8.20 -4.44
CA SER A 176 -11.28 7.47 -5.50
C SER A 176 -9.99 6.89 -4.91
N THR A 177 -9.44 5.80 -5.42
CA THR A 177 -10.20 4.66 -5.95
C THR A 177 -10.34 3.61 -4.87
N ALA A 178 -9.23 3.10 -4.33
CA ALA A 178 -9.27 2.08 -3.28
C ALA A 178 -8.20 2.26 -2.19
N ALA A 179 -8.39 1.56 -1.08
CA ALA A 179 -7.28 1.32 -0.16
C ALA A 179 -6.36 0.23 -0.73
N ILE A 180 -6.92 -0.89 -1.21
CA ILE A 180 -6.16 -1.95 -1.87
C ILE A 180 -6.82 -2.31 -3.22
N ALA A 181 -6.07 -2.19 -4.30
CA ALA A 181 -6.54 -2.48 -5.65
C ALA A 181 -5.74 -3.60 -6.31
N LEU A 182 -6.47 -4.61 -6.80
CA LEU A 182 -5.98 -5.57 -7.79
C LEU A 182 -6.74 -5.27 -9.08
N PHE A 183 -6.18 -4.43 -9.96
CA PHE A 183 -6.81 -4.08 -11.23
C PHE A 183 -6.42 -5.05 -12.35
N ALA A 184 -7.30 -5.18 -13.34
CA ALA A 184 -7.11 -6.02 -14.52
C ALA A 184 -6.82 -5.19 -15.79
N ASP A 185 -6.14 -4.05 -15.64
CA ASP A 185 -5.93 -3.08 -16.71
C ASP A 185 -4.99 -3.62 -17.80
N PHE A 186 -3.92 -4.29 -17.37
CA PHE A 186 -2.84 -4.77 -18.24
C PHE A 186 -2.61 -6.28 -18.14
N GLY A 187 -3.52 -7.00 -17.51
CA GLY A 187 -3.39 -8.42 -17.22
C GLY A 187 -4.56 -8.94 -16.42
N THR A 188 -4.56 -10.24 -16.11
CA THR A 188 -5.58 -10.83 -15.24
C THR A 188 -4.96 -11.16 -13.88
N PRO A 189 -5.42 -10.50 -12.79
CA PRO A 189 -4.92 -10.76 -11.45
C PRO A 189 -5.03 -12.23 -11.06
N ARG A 190 -3.93 -12.77 -10.54
CA ARG A 190 -3.89 -14.15 -10.06
C ARG A 190 -2.88 -14.39 -8.96
N ASN A 191 -3.10 -15.47 -8.21
CA ASN A 191 -2.15 -15.99 -7.22
C ASN A 191 -1.72 -14.95 -6.17
N SER A 192 -2.64 -14.09 -5.76
CA SER A 192 -2.39 -13.00 -4.81
C SER A 192 -2.93 -13.32 -3.42
N VAL A 193 -2.24 -12.84 -2.40
CA VAL A 193 -2.66 -12.97 -1.00
C VAL A 193 -2.80 -11.58 -0.39
N VAL A 194 -4.00 -11.28 0.11
CA VAL A 194 -4.29 -10.09 0.90
C VAL A 194 -4.84 -10.55 2.24
N ASP A 195 -3.99 -10.53 3.27
CA ASP A 195 -4.23 -11.26 4.51
C ASP A 195 -3.97 -10.41 5.76
N ASP A 196 -4.90 -10.41 6.71
CA ASP A 196 -4.76 -9.72 8.00
C ASP A 196 -4.41 -8.23 7.88
N ASN A 197 -5.02 -7.47 6.97
CA ASN A 197 -4.82 -6.03 6.87
C ASN A 197 -5.94 -5.25 7.58
N LEU A 198 -5.62 -4.06 8.11
CA LEU A 198 -6.60 -3.08 8.59
C LEU A 198 -6.85 -2.04 7.49
N ILE A 199 -8.05 -2.03 6.94
CA ILE A 199 -8.38 -1.31 5.71
C ILE A 199 -9.47 -0.29 6.03
N ALA A 200 -9.30 0.95 5.57
CA ALA A 200 -10.34 1.98 5.63
C ALA A 200 -10.30 2.86 4.38
N GLY A 201 -11.46 3.31 3.92
CA GLY A 201 -11.54 4.37 2.93
C GLY A 201 -11.54 3.90 1.48
N GLY A 202 -11.39 4.84 0.55
CA GLY A 202 -11.53 4.65 -0.89
C GLY A 202 -12.95 4.85 -1.39
N GLY A 203 -13.10 4.85 -2.72
CA GLY A 203 -14.39 4.70 -3.37
C GLY A 203 -15.00 3.36 -2.99
N TYR A 204 -14.33 2.26 -3.33
CA TYR A 204 -14.51 0.99 -2.64
C TYR A 204 -13.27 0.72 -1.80
N MET A 205 -13.40 0.02 -0.67
CA MET A 205 -12.20 -0.30 0.12
C MET A 205 -11.24 -1.18 -0.68
N VAL A 206 -11.79 -2.14 -1.44
CA VAL A 206 -10.99 -3.06 -2.25
C VAL A 206 -11.56 -3.36 -3.65
N TYR A 207 -10.65 -3.53 -4.60
CA TYR A 207 -10.91 -4.06 -5.95
C TYR A 207 -10.17 -5.40 -6.09
N LEU A 208 -10.86 -6.43 -6.58
CA LEU A 208 -10.40 -7.82 -6.46
C LEU A 208 -10.19 -8.55 -7.81
N GLY A 209 -9.84 -7.80 -8.85
CA GLY A 209 -9.32 -8.34 -10.11
C GLY A 209 -10.35 -8.76 -11.16
N GLY A 210 -11.64 -8.58 -10.88
CA GLY A 210 -12.71 -8.71 -11.86
C GLY A 210 -13.14 -10.15 -12.16
N ASN A 211 -13.89 -10.30 -13.24
CA ASN A 211 -14.61 -11.53 -13.59
C ASN A 211 -13.69 -12.74 -13.85
N ASN A 212 -12.42 -12.52 -14.17
CA ASN A 212 -11.47 -13.58 -14.54
C ASN A 212 -10.37 -13.83 -13.50
N ALA A 213 -10.37 -13.11 -12.38
CA ALA A 213 -9.32 -13.27 -11.36
C ALA A 213 -9.39 -14.66 -10.71
N THR A 214 -8.23 -15.28 -10.50
CA THR A 214 -8.11 -16.65 -9.94
C THR A 214 -7.06 -16.74 -8.84
N GLY A 215 -7.23 -17.67 -7.89
CA GLY A 215 -6.26 -17.85 -6.82
C GLY A 215 -6.09 -16.64 -5.89
N ILE A 216 -7.07 -15.74 -5.82
CA ILE A 216 -7.06 -14.57 -4.94
C ILE A 216 -7.49 -14.99 -3.54
N LYS A 217 -6.58 -14.91 -2.58
CA LYS A 217 -6.83 -15.21 -1.17
C LYS A 217 -6.97 -13.92 -0.39
N PHE A 218 -8.21 -13.50 -0.17
CA PHE A 218 -8.55 -12.31 0.60
C PHE A 218 -9.05 -12.72 1.99
N THR A 219 -8.15 -12.78 2.96
CA THR A 219 -8.42 -13.47 4.24
C THR A 219 -8.12 -12.66 5.48
N ASN A 220 -8.91 -12.85 6.55
CA ASN A 220 -8.63 -12.30 7.88
C ASN A 220 -8.48 -10.76 7.96
N ASN A 221 -8.92 -10.01 6.96
CA ASN A 221 -8.80 -8.55 6.95
C ASN A 221 -9.87 -7.91 7.84
N ARG A 222 -9.54 -6.74 8.37
CA ARG A 222 -10.46 -5.89 9.14
C ARG A 222 -10.84 -4.66 8.34
N PHE A 223 -12.14 -4.48 8.15
CA PHE A 223 -12.70 -3.31 7.49
C PHE A 223 -13.15 -2.30 8.52
N SER A 224 -12.49 -1.15 8.55
CA SER A 224 -12.78 -0.06 9.46
C SER A 224 -13.69 1.00 8.80
N ARG A 225 -14.69 1.44 9.56
CA ARG A 225 -15.58 2.55 9.21
C ARG A 225 -15.09 3.90 9.72
N HIS A 226 -13.84 3.98 10.17
CA HIS A 226 -13.27 5.19 10.77
C HIS A 226 -13.27 6.39 9.81
N LEU A 227 -13.02 6.16 8.51
CA LEU A 227 -13.03 7.21 7.49
C LEU A 227 -14.43 7.45 6.90
N TYR A 228 -15.16 6.38 6.59
CA TYR A 228 -16.53 6.44 6.10
C TYR A 228 -17.47 5.68 7.05
N PRO A 229 -18.28 6.37 7.86
CA PRO A 229 -19.23 5.74 8.77
C PRO A 229 -20.32 4.92 8.04
N ALA A 230 -20.98 4.03 8.78
CA ALA A 230 -22.16 3.33 8.25
C ALA A 230 -23.23 4.33 7.79
N GLY A 231 -23.92 4.03 6.68
CA GLY A 231 -24.89 4.93 6.07
C GLY A 231 -24.29 5.95 5.08
N THR A 232 -22.95 6.04 4.98
CA THR A 232 -22.30 6.78 3.90
C THR A 232 -22.84 6.28 2.56
N ASN A 233 -23.43 7.21 1.79
CA ASN A 233 -24.06 6.92 0.50
C ASN A 233 -25.08 5.75 0.55
N GLY A 234 -25.77 5.57 1.69
CA GLY A 234 -26.72 4.48 1.90
C GLY A 234 -26.11 3.09 2.07
N GLY A 235 -24.78 2.98 2.07
CA GLY A 235 -24.05 1.71 2.15
C GLY A 235 -23.64 1.32 3.58
N PRO A 236 -22.93 0.18 3.72
CA PRO A 236 -22.43 -0.29 5.01
C PRO A 236 -21.31 0.59 5.59
N GLY A 237 -20.83 1.62 4.87
CA GLY A 237 -19.65 2.39 5.24
C GLY A 237 -18.34 1.67 4.89
N GLY A 238 -17.24 2.13 5.48
CA GLY A 238 -15.89 1.61 5.22
C GLY A 238 -15.26 2.21 3.96
N GLY A 239 -15.98 2.19 2.84
CA GLY A 239 -15.70 2.96 1.61
C GLY A 239 -16.88 3.87 1.25
N TYR A 240 -16.68 4.81 0.34
CA TYR A 240 -17.72 5.76 -0.06
C TYR A 240 -18.88 5.08 -0.83
N TRP A 241 -18.56 4.12 -1.71
CA TRP A 241 -19.51 3.31 -2.48
C TRP A 241 -19.75 1.93 -1.86
N GLY A 242 -18.80 1.41 -1.07
CA GLY A 242 -18.96 0.16 -0.33
C GLY A 242 -17.64 -0.53 0.03
N THR A 243 -17.74 -1.76 0.53
CA THR A 243 -16.58 -2.55 0.98
C THR A 243 -15.71 -3.01 -0.17
N SER A 244 -16.29 -3.67 -1.16
CA SER A 244 -15.54 -4.31 -2.24
C SER A 244 -16.28 -4.24 -3.57
N THR A 245 -15.53 -4.30 -4.66
CA THR A 245 -16.05 -4.51 -6.00
C THR A 245 -15.19 -5.52 -6.75
N GLU A 246 -15.68 -5.98 -7.90
CA GLU A 246 -14.94 -6.85 -8.83
C GLU A 246 -14.49 -8.18 -8.21
N TRP A 247 -15.34 -8.73 -7.33
CA TRP A 247 -15.11 -10.03 -6.70
C TRP A 247 -15.81 -11.16 -7.46
N SER A 248 -15.06 -12.22 -7.76
CA SER A 248 -15.58 -13.43 -8.43
C SER A 248 -15.42 -14.66 -7.54
N PRO A 249 -16.39 -14.96 -6.65
CA PRO A 249 -16.27 -16.07 -5.69
C PRO A 249 -16.27 -17.47 -6.35
N ALA A 250 -16.80 -17.59 -7.57
CA ALA A 250 -16.88 -18.86 -8.29
C ALA A 250 -15.57 -19.25 -8.99
N ASN A 251 -14.63 -18.32 -9.13
CA ASN A 251 -13.38 -18.58 -9.84
C ASN A 251 -12.45 -19.46 -9.02
N SER A 252 -11.71 -20.33 -9.72
CA SER A 252 -10.84 -21.32 -9.08
C SER A 252 -9.83 -20.68 -8.12
N GLY A 253 -9.75 -21.22 -6.91
CA GLY A 253 -8.78 -20.80 -5.89
C GLY A 253 -9.07 -19.45 -5.22
N ASN A 254 -10.15 -18.74 -5.60
CA ASN A 254 -10.56 -17.52 -4.92
C ASN A 254 -11.15 -17.85 -3.53
N ALA A 255 -10.75 -17.09 -2.53
CA ALA A 255 -11.23 -17.24 -1.15
C ALA A 255 -11.45 -15.88 -0.50
N TRP A 256 -12.65 -15.69 0.06
CA TRP A 256 -12.99 -14.58 0.95
C TRP A 256 -13.43 -15.15 2.30
N THR A 257 -12.52 -15.21 3.26
CA THR A 257 -12.79 -15.87 4.55
C THR A 257 -12.16 -15.12 5.72
N GLY A 258 -12.81 -15.17 6.88
CA GLY A 258 -12.29 -14.53 8.11
C GLY A 258 -12.27 -13.00 8.10
N ASN A 259 -12.76 -12.34 7.04
CA ASN A 259 -12.82 -10.89 7.00
C ASN A 259 -13.96 -10.36 7.88
N VAL A 260 -13.68 -9.34 8.68
CA VAL A 260 -14.62 -8.80 9.66
C VAL A 260 -14.67 -7.27 9.63
N TRP A 261 -15.78 -6.72 10.09
CA TRP A 261 -15.89 -5.31 10.43
C TRP A 261 -15.12 -5.03 11.73
N ASP A 262 -14.29 -3.99 11.72
CA ASP A 262 -13.41 -3.64 12.83
C ASP A 262 -14.17 -3.21 14.09
N ASP A 263 -15.31 -2.54 13.93
CA ASP A 263 -16.11 -1.98 15.01
C ASP A 263 -17.00 -3.01 15.73
N THR A 264 -17.37 -4.07 15.03
CA THR A 264 -18.40 -5.03 15.47
C THR A 264 -17.90 -6.47 15.52
N GLY A 265 -16.81 -6.80 14.82
CA GLY A 265 -16.32 -8.17 14.64
C GLY A 265 -17.24 -9.04 13.77
N ALA A 266 -18.30 -8.47 13.21
CA ALA A 266 -19.22 -9.17 12.32
C ALA A 266 -18.53 -9.49 10.99
N VAL A 267 -18.92 -10.59 10.35
CA VAL A 267 -18.41 -10.95 9.02
C VAL A 267 -18.66 -9.81 8.02
N ALA A 268 -17.59 -9.37 7.37
CA ALA A 268 -17.67 -8.45 6.24
C ALA A 268 -17.82 -9.25 4.94
N LYS A 269 -18.80 -8.86 4.13
CA LYS A 269 -19.10 -9.47 2.84
C LYS A 269 -18.97 -8.43 1.74
#